data_AF-A0AAW5L4N3-F1
#
_entry.id   AF-A0AAW5L4N3-F1
#
_cell.length_a   1.000
_cell.length_b   1.000
_cell.length_c   1.000
_cell.angle_alpha   90.00
_cell.angle_beta   90.00
_cell.angle_gamma   90.00
#
_symmetry.space_group_name_H-M   'P 1'
#
loop_
_entity.id
_entity.type
_entity.pdbx_description
1 polymer ?
#
loop_
_entity_poly.entity_id
_entity_poly.type
_entity_poly.pdbx_seq_one_letter_code
_entity_poly.pdbx_strand_id
1 'polypeptide(L)' 'MDKREQELRQKVADLKTKAEECNNSGKYEEAKAKIEEAKNAKNELDNYLAMMQIQVSEPVNSQAGILPPSSVQN' A
#
# COMPACT_ATOMS: atom_id res chain seq x y z
N MET A 1 0.87 -15.82 -1.13
CA MET A 1 0.45 -14.56 -1.78
C MET A 1 -1.04 -14.45 -1.61
N ASP A 2 -1.49 -13.34 -1.04
CA ASP A 2 -2.90 -13.03 -0.96
C ASP A 2 -3.49 -12.83 -2.36
N LYS A 3 -4.61 -13.50 -2.62
CA LYS A 3 -5.32 -13.43 -3.90
C LYS A 3 -5.61 -11.98 -4.30
N ARG A 4 -5.93 -11.15 -3.31
CA ARG A 4 -6.24 -9.72 -3.47
C ARG A 4 -5.01 -8.89 -3.85
N GLU A 5 -3.84 -9.19 -3.28
CA GLU A 5 -2.57 -8.56 -3.69
C GLU A 5 -2.26 -8.89 -5.15
N GLN A 6 -2.42 -10.16 -5.52
CA GLN A 6 -2.14 -10.64 -6.87
C GLN A 6 -3.07 -10.00 -7.91
N GLU A 7 -4.38 -9.89 -7.61
CA GLU A 7 -5.34 -9.20 -8.47
C GLU A 7 -5.02 -7.71 -8.62
N LEU A 8 -4.70 -7.01 -7.53
CA LEU A 8 -4.34 -5.59 -7.58
C LEU A 8 -3.03 -5.36 -8.37
N ARG A 9 -2.01 -6.20 -8.16
CA ARG A 9 -0.77 -6.18 -8.96
C ARG A 9 -1.03 -6.40 -10.44
N GLN A 10 -1.87 -7.38 -10.78
CA GLN A 10 -2.23 -7.68 -12.15
C GLN A 10 -2.98 -6.49 -12.80
N LYS A 11 -3.92 -5.88 -12.07
CA LYS A 11 -4.69 -4.74 -12.54
C LYS A 11 -3.82 -3.51 -12.81
N VAL A 12 -2.86 -3.22 -11.92
CA VAL A 12 -1.89 -2.12 -12.12
C VAL A 12 -1.04 -2.35 -13.36
N ALA A 13 -0.54 -3.57 -13.56
CA ALA A 13 0.26 -3.93 -14.72
C ALA A 13 -0.55 -3.80 -16.02
N ASP A 14 -1.76 -4.36 -16.06
CA ASP A 14 -2.65 -4.29 -17.22
C ASP A 14 -3.02 -2.85 -17.60
N LEU A 15 -3.35 -2.00 -16.61
CA LEU A 15 -3.66 -0.59 -16.84
C LEU A 15 -2.45 0.20 -17.34
N LYS A 16 -1.23 -0.09 -16.85
CA LYS A 16 0.00 0.51 -17.38
C LYS A 16 0.28 0.10 -18.81
N THR A 17 0.17 -1.20 -19.12
CA THR A 17 0.36 -1.71 -20.48
C THR A 17 -0.64 -1.06 -21.43
N LYS A 18 -1.93 -1.04 -21.07
CA LYS A 18 -2.96 -0.37 -21.85
C LYS A 18 -2.73 1.14 -21.99
N ALA A 19 -2.18 1.79 -20.97
CA ALA A 19 -1.81 3.20 -21.07
C ALA A 19 -0.69 3.41 -22.09
N GLU A 20 0.37 2.59 -22.06
CA GLU A 20 1.46 2.62 -23.04
C GLU A 20 0.97 2.33 -24.46
N GLU A 21 0.08 1.35 -24.64
CA GLU A 21 -0.56 1.07 -25.93
C GLU A 21 -1.39 2.25 -26.44
N CYS A 22 -2.19 2.88 -25.57
CA CYS A 22 -2.93 4.10 -25.91
C CYS A 22 -1.96 5.24 -26.28
N ASN A 23 -0.86 5.41 -25.54
CA ASN A 23 0.13 6.45 -25.77
C ASN A 23 0.84 6.27 -27.13
N ASN A 24 1.25 5.04 -27.44
CA ASN A 24 1.85 4.66 -28.73
C ASN A 24 0.85 4.78 -29.89
N SER A 25 -0.44 4.61 -29.63
CA SER A 25 -1.51 4.79 -30.62
C SER A 25 -1.91 6.27 -30.81
N GLY A 26 -1.27 7.22 -30.12
CA GLY A 26 -1.60 8.64 -30.17
C GLY A 26 -2.87 9.03 -29.38
N LYS A 27 -3.43 8.11 -28.59
CA LYS A 27 -4.62 8.29 -27.76
C LYS A 27 -4.22 8.79 -26.36
N TYR A 28 -3.64 9.97 -26.31
CA TYR A 28 -3.09 10.55 -25.07
C TYR A 28 -4.13 10.74 -23.96
N GLU A 29 -5.37 11.08 -24.31
CA GLU A 29 -6.46 11.24 -23.33
C GLU A 29 -6.85 9.92 -22.68
N GLU A 30 -7.01 8.85 -23.48
CA GLU A 30 -7.24 7.50 -22.95
C GLU A 30 -6.04 6.99 -22.14
N ALA A 31 -4.81 7.29 -22.60
CA ALA A 31 -3.59 6.93 -21.87
C ALA A 31 -3.55 7.62 -20.49
N LYS A 32 -3.91 8.91 -20.41
CA LYS A 32 -4.02 9.65 -19.15
C LYS A 32 -5.03 9.01 -18.21
N ALA A 33 -6.23 8.68 -18.71
CA ALA A 33 -7.26 8.00 -17.92
C ALA A 33 -6.75 6.67 -17.37
N LYS A 34 -6.13 5.83 -18.23
CA LYS A 34 -5.53 4.55 -17.83
C LYS A 34 -4.40 4.71 -16.81
N ILE A 35 -3.56 5.74 -16.93
CA ILE A 35 -2.51 6.06 -15.95
C ILE A 35 -3.10 6.46 -14.61
N GLU A 36 -4.18 7.25 -14.61
CA GLU A 36 -4.86 7.66 -13.38
C GLU A 36 -5.50 6.46 -12.68
N GLU A 37 -6.17 5.58 -13.43
CA GLU A 37 -6.67 4.30 -12.90
C GLU A 37 -5.54 3.41 -12.37
N ALA A 38 -4.41 3.32 -13.09
CA ALA A 38 -3.26 2.54 -12.64
C ALA A 38 -2.66 3.10 -11.35
N LYS A 39 -2.61 4.43 -11.20
CA LYS A 39 -2.19 5.09 -9.96
C LYS A 39 -3.13 4.77 -8.81
N ASN A 40 -4.44 4.82 -9.05
CA ASN A 40 -5.43 4.51 -8.02
C ASN A 40 -5.32 3.05 -7.56
N ALA A 41 -5.24 2.10 -8.51
CA ALA A 41 -5.04 0.69 -8.20
C ALA A 41 -3.69 0.43 -7.48
N LYS A 42 -2.64 1.19 -7.81
CA LYS A 42 -1.35 1.11 -7.12
C LYS A 42 -1.45 1.62 -5.68
N ASN A 43 -2.14 2.73 -5.44
CA ASN A 43 -2.40 3.24 -4.09
C ASN A 43 -3.21 2.23 -3.26
N GLU A 44 -4.18 1.56 -3.87
CA GLU A 44 -4.98 0.53 -3.20
C GLU A 44 -4.14 -0.70 -2.82
N LEU A 45 -3.23 -1.12 -3.72
CA LEU A 45 -2.23 -2.15 -3.44
C LEU A 45 -1.29 -1.75 -2.30
N ASP A 46 -0.76 -0.52 -2.36
CA ASP A 46 0.18 0.01 -1.36
C ASP A 46 -0.47 0.09 0.02
N ASN A 47 -1.71 0.58 0.11
CA ASN A 47 -2.50 0.58 1.34
C ASN A 47 -2.77 -0.84 1.86
N TYR A 48 -3.12 -1.79 0.99
CA TYR A 48 -3.34 -3.18 1.40
C TYR A 48 -2.07 -3.83 1.95
N LEU A 49 -0.94 -3.61 1.29
CA LEU A 49 0.38 -4.06 1.74
C LEU A 49 0.78 -3.38 3.05
N ALA A 50 0.55 -2.08 3.18
CA ALA A 50 0.82 -1.33 4.40
C ALA A 50 -0.03 -1.84 5.58
N MET A 51 -1.32 -2.11 5.38
CA MET A 51 -2.16 -2.71 6.42
C MET A 51 -1.67 -4.10 6.83
N MET A 52 -1.29 -4.95 5.87
CA MET A 52 -0.67 -6.25 6.16
C MET A 52 0.63 -6.07 6.95
N GLN A 53 1.49 -5.13 6.57
CA GLN A 53 2.77 -4.90 7.23
C GLN A 53 2.61 -4.35 8.67
N ILE A 54 1.63 -3.46 8.89
CA ILE A 54 1.28 -2.95 10.21
C ILE A 54 0.71 -4.07 11.10
N GLN A 55 -0.08 -4.99 10.55
CA GLN A 55 -0.66 -6.10 11.30
C GLN A 55 0.38 -7.18 11.68
N VAL A 56 1.48 -7.28 10.93
CA VAL A 56 2.62 -8.18 11.21
C VAL A 56 3.67 -7.51 12.10
N SER A 57 3.59 -6.19 12.29
CA SER A 57 4.39 -5.51 13.31
C SER A 57 3.81 -5.94 14.66
N GLU A 58 4.44 -6.96 15.24
CA GLU A 58 4.24 -7.41 16.61
C GLU A 58 4.06 -6.20 17.54
N PRO A 59 3.23 -6.29 18.59
CA PRO A 59 3.17 -5.23 19.59
C PRO A 59 4.61 -4.93 20.00
N VAL A 60 5.04 -3.69 19.77
CA VAL A 60 6.25 -3.16 20.41
C VAL A 60 6.14 -3.60 21.86
N ASN A 61 7.03 -4.53 22.23
CA ASN A 61 7.13 -5.18 23.52
C ASN A 61 6.52 -4.28 24.60
N SER A 62 5.37 -4.70 25.15
CA SER A 62 4.84 -4.19 26.40
C SER A 62 5.85 -4.51 27.51
N GLN A 63 6.93 -3.74 27.55
CA GLN A 63 7.71 -3.49 28.75
C GLN A 63 7.12 -2.15 29.22
N ALA A 64 6.04 -2.10 29.98
CA ALA A 64 5.96 -2.66 31.33
C ALA A 64 7.33 -2.62 32.04
N GLY A 65 8.07 -1.53 31.83
CA GLY A 65 9.29 -1.18 32.54
C GLY A 65 9.01 0.03 33.42
N ILE A 66 8.26 -0.22 34.50
CA ILE A 66 8.38 0.46 35.80
C ILE A 66 8.68 1.97 35.76
N LEU A 67 7.64 2.79 35.89
CA LEU A 67 7.77 4.01 36.67
C LEU A 67 8.36 3.59 38.04
N PRO A 68 9.54 4.06 38.46
CA PRO A 68 9.93 3.87 39.85
C PRO A 68 8.92 4.64 40.71
N PRO A 69 8.31 4.04 41.75
CA PRO A 69 7.69 4.85 42.77
C PRO A 69 8.82 5.67 43.39
N SER A 70 8.81 6.99 43.15
CA SER A 70 9.60 7.92 43.96
C SER A 70 9.30 7.59 45.41
N SER A 71 10.29 7.00 46.09
CA SER A 71 10.21 6.69 47.50
C SER A 71 10.01 8.01 48.24
N VAL A 72 8.79 8.25 48.70
CA VAL A 72 8.51 9.23 49.73
C VAL A 72 9.13 8.66 51.00
N GLN A 73 10.33 9.11 51.31
CA GLN A 73 10.90 8.93 52.65
C GLN A 73 10.64 10.22 53.43
N ASN A 74 9.95 10.07 54.55
CA ASN A 74 9.65 11.10 55.55
C ASN A 74 10.89 11.89 55.98
#